data_AF-A0A920VUP4-F1
#
_entry.id   AF-A0A920VUP4-F1
#
_cell.length_a   1.000
_cell.length_b   1.000
_cell.length_c   1.000
_cell.angle_alpha   90.00
_cell.angle_beta   90.00
_cell.angle_gamma   90.00
#
_symmetry.space_group_name_H-M   'P 1'
#
loop_
_entity.id
_entity.type
_entity.pdbx_description
1 polymer ?
#
loop_
_entity_poly.entity_id
_entity_poly.type
_entity_poly.pdbx_seq_one_letter_code
_entity_poly.pdbx_strand_id
1 'polypeptide(L)'
;MFRNGQLHVTSTVPLEKIEVYSKQYPDLIHIDPYFGTYYLRVNVKKAPFDNKLVRKALSLSINRKEIVEKVAKGGQIPAFSFTPPDPNSYFPPTTLEFNPVLAQSLLKEAGVSQEKLPAFEYLYNTSEGHQKLAQAFQQMWKQNLNIDVELANTDWKVYLSRQKYR
;
A
#
# COMPACT_ATOMS: atom_id res chain seq x y z
N MET A 1 25.96 -1.59 6.91
CA MET A 1 25.88 -0.60 7.99
C MET A 1 25.50 -1.22 9.33
N PHE A 2 24.35 -1.87 9.49
CA PHE A 2 24.04 -2.54 10.77
C PHE A 2 24.95 -3.73 11.08
N ARG A 3 24.98 -4.74 10.19
CA ARG A 3 25.77 -5.98 10.41
C ARG A 3 27.28 -5.78 10.57
N ASN A 4 27.83 -4.69 10.04
CA ASN A 4 29.24 -4.35 10.15
C ASN A 4 29.51 -3.30 11.25
N GLY A 5 28.59 -3.11 12.19
CA GLY A 5 28.78 -2.29 13.40
C GLY A 5 28.77 -0.77 13.18
N GLN A 6 28.49 -0.30 11.96
CA GLN A 6 28.40 1.15 11.69
C GLN A 6 27.07 1.76 12.18
N LEU A 7 26.05 0.93 12.40
CA LEU A 7 24.78 1.32 12.99
C LEU A 7 24.44 0.38 14.14
N HIS A 8 24.05 0.96 15.27
CA HIS A 8 23.57 0.21 16.43
C HIS A 8 22.07 -0.13 16.34
N VAL A 9 21.29 0.69 15.64
CA VAL A 9 19.84 0.55 15.46
C VAL A 9 19.46 0.99 14.05
N THR A 10 18.47 0.35 13.44
CA THR A 10 17.87 0.78 12.18
C THR A 10 16.41 1.18 12.39
N SER A 11 15.91 2.12 11.58
CA SER A 11 14.51 2.54 11.65
C SER A 11 13.56 1.57 10.96
N THR A 12 14.08 0.70 10.09
CA THR A 12 13.32 -0.32 9.36
C THR A 12 14.17 -1.58 9.16
N VAL A 13 13.49 -2.68 8.82
CA VAL A 13 14.12 -3.93 8.39
C VAL A 13 13.75 -4.18 6.93
N PRO A 14 14.71 -4.45 6.01
CA PRO A 14 14.39 -4.81 4.64
C PRO A 14 13.50 -6.07 4.60
N LEU A 15 12.48 -6.08 3.74
CA LEU A 15 11.43 -7.11 3.76
C LEU A 15 12.00 -8.53 3.58
N GLU A 16 13.03 -8.69 2.75
CA GLU A 16 13.78 -9.92 2.47
C GLU A 16 14.51 -10.48 3.69
N LYS A 17 14.83 -9.60 4.65
CA LYS A 17 15.61 -9.97 5.82
C LYS A 17 14.74 -10.34 7.00
N ILE A 18 13.46 -9.99 6.99
CA ILE A 18 12.54 -10.25 8.10
C ILE A 18 12.55 -11.73 8.47
N GLU A 19 12.28 -12.63 7.53
CA GLU A 19 12.23 -14.08 7.83
C GLU A 19 13.54 -14.63 8.39
N VAL A 20 14.67 -14.24 7.78
CA VAL A 20 16.00 -14.70 8.22
C VAL A 20 16.31 -14.19 9.62
N TYR A 21 16.04 -12.91 9.90
CA TYR A 21 16.29 -12.33 11.21
C TYR A 21 15.37 -12.89 12.28
N SER A 22 14.07 -13.05 11.99
CA SER A 22 13.12 -13.65 12.93
C SER A 22 13.51 -15.07 13.33
N LYS A 23 14.14 -15.85 12.43
CA LYS A 23 14.56 -17.23 12.70
C LYS A 23 15.95 -17.34 13.31
N GLN A 24 16.93 -16.59 12.81
CA GLN A 24 18.34 -16.78 13.14
C GLN A 24 18.89 -15.75 14.12
N TYR A 25 18.25 -14.58 14.22
CA TYR A 25 18.70 -13.46 15.04
C TYR A 25 17.53 -12.81 15.78
N PRO A 26 16.71 -13.58 16.53
CA PRO A 26 15.50 -13.07 17.18
C PRO A 26 15.79 -11.93 18.17
N ASP A 27 16.97 -11.93 18.79
CA ASP A 27 17.38 -10.88 19.73
C ASP A 27 17.74 -9.54 19.05
N LEU A 28 17.91 -9.53 17.72
CA LEU A 28 18.28 -8.34 16.95
C LEU A 28 17.11 -7.74 16.16
N ILE A 29 15.95 -8.42 16.13
CA ILE A 29 14.77 -7.96 15.40
C ILE A 29 13.62 -7.73 16.37
N HIS A 30 13.13 -6.49 16.37
CA HIS A 30 11.98 -6.09 17.17
C HIS A 30 10.79 -5.83 16.24
N ILE A 31 9.71 -6.60 16.43
CA ILE A 31 8.44 -6.44 15.73
C ILE A 31 7.37 -6.23 16.79
N ASP A 32 7.12 -4.97 17.10
CA ASP A 32 6.19 -4.56 18.15
C ASP A 32 4.94 -3.87 17.56
N PRO A 33 3.80 -3.88 18.28
CA PRO A 33 2.64 -3.12 17.88
C PRO A 33 2.97 -1.64 17.64
N TYR A 34 2.52 -1.11 16.51
CA TYR A 34 2.70 0.29 16.13
C TYR A 34 1.38 0.89 15.68
N PHE A 35 0.98 2.00 16.29
CA PHE A 35 -0.25 2.73 15.93
C PHE A 35 -0.05 3.54 14.63
N GLY A 36 0.02 2.82 13.52
CA GLY A 36 0.16 3.41 12.19
C GLY A 36 -0.55 2.58 11.13
N THR A 37 -1.07 3.26 10.12
CA THR A 37 -1.72 2.63 8.96
C THR A 37 -0.91 2.97 7.71
N TYR A 38 -0.49 1.96 6.95
CA TYR A 38 -0.01 2.17 5.59
C TYR A 38 -1.21 2.31 4.66
N TYR A 39 -1.31 3.42 3.93
CA TYR A 39 -2.44 3.69 3.03
C TYR A 39 -1.99 4.40 1.76
N LEU A 40 -2.80 4.25 0.71
CA LEU A 40 -2.60 4.94 -0.56
C LEU A 40 -3.38 6.25 -0.56
N ARG A 41 -2.68 7.35 -0.85
CA ARG A 41 -3.32 8.65 -1.04
C ARG A 41 -3.78 8.79 -2.48
N VAL A 42 -5.04 9.17 -2.65
CA VAL A 42 -5.65 9.41 -3.95
C VAL A 42 -6.02 10.88 -4.05
N ASN A 43 -5.66 11.53 -5.16
CA ASN A 43 -6.07 12.90 -5.42
C ASN A 43 -7.54 12.95 -5.86
N VAL A 44 -8.43 13.26 -4.91
CA VAL A 44 -9.88 13.31 -5.12
C VAL A 44 -10.37 14.52 -5.91
N LYS A 45 -9.48 15.41 -6.37
CA LYS A 45 -9.81 16.57 -7.20
C LYS A 45 -9.50 16.37 -8.68
N LYS A 46 -8.85 15.26 -9.03
CA LYS A 46 -8.38 14.98 -10.39
C LYS A 46 -9.16 13.81 -10.98
N ALA A 47 -9.79 14.01 -12.13
CA ALA A 47 -10.42 12.92 -12.87
C ALA A 47 -9.41 11.81 -13.25
N PRO A 48 -9.80 10.53 -13.22
CA PRO A 48 -11.11 9.99 -12.86
C PRO A 48 -11.29 9.72 -11.34
N PHE A 49 -10.34 10.14 -10.50
CA PHE A 49 -10.33 9.85 -9.07
C PHE A 49 -11.22 10.76 -8.22
N ASP A 50 -11.74 11.82 -8.80
CA ASP A 50 -12.84 12.62 -8.22
C ASP A 50 -14.13 11.79 -8.07
N ASN A 51 -14.35 10.80 -8.93
CA ASN A 51 -15.43 9.83 -8.79
C ASN A 51 -15.18 8.82 -7.65
N LYS A 52 -16.09 8.80 -6.67
CA LYS A 52 -16.03 7.87 -5.51
C LYS A 52 -16.05 6.40 -5.91
N LEU A 53 -16.73 6.03 -7.00
CA LEU A 53 -16.83 4.65 -7.47
C LEU A 53 -15.47 4.15 -7.97
N VAL A 54 -14.71 5.01 -8.67
CA VAL A 54 -13.34 4.71 -9.12
C VAL A 54 -12.42 4.45 -7.93
N ARG A 55 -12.46 5.32 -6.92
CA ARG A 55 -11.65 5.12 -5.70
C ARG A 55 -12.02 3.84 -4.95
N LYS A 56 -13.32 3.55 -4.86
CA LYS A 56 -13.81 2.33 -4.22
C LYS A 56 -13.37 1.08 -4.99
N ALA A 57 -13.44 1.11 -6.33
CA ALA A 57 -12.96 0.02 -7.18
C ALA A 57 -11.47 -0.27 -6.97
N LEU A 58 -10.61 0.77 -7.01
CA LEU A 58 -9.17 0.62 -6.79
C LEU A 58 -8.84 0.01 -5.43
N SER A 59 -9.65 0.28 -4.41
CA SER A 59 -9.46 -0.25 -3.06
C SER A 59 -9.94 -1.69 -2.91
N LEU A 60 -11.08 -2.03 -3.53
CA LEU A 60 -11.65 -3.38 -3.53
C LEU A 60 -10.83 -4.37 -4.37
N SER A 61 -10.04 -3.88 -5.33
CA SER A 61 -9.17 -4.70 -6.16
C SER A 61 -7.81 -5.03 -5.52
N ILE A 62 -7.53 -4.59 -4.29
CA ILE A 62 -6.28 -4.89 -3.59
C ILE A 62 -6.52 -5.99 -2.56
N ASN A 63 -5.82 -7.11 -2.74
CA ASN A 63 -5.82 -8.21 -1.78
C ASN A 63 -4.85 -7.90 -0.63
N ARG A 64 -5.37 -7.22 0.40
CA ARG A 64 -4.59 -6.80 1.58
C ARG A 64 -3.96 -7.98 2.33
N LYS A 65 -4.65 -9.12 2.39
CA LYS A 65 -4.14 -10.35 3.02
C LYS A 65 -2.89 -10.84 2.31
N GLU A 66 -2.95 -10.92 0.99
CA GLU A 66 -1.80 -11.30 0.18
C GLU A 66 -0.63 -10.30 0.28
N ILE A 67 -0.91 -9.00 0.34
CA ILE A 67 0.12 -7.98 0.58
C ILE A 67 0.85 -8.25 1.90
N VAL A 68 0.13 -8.44 3.01
CA VAL A 68 0.80 -8.63 4.31
C VAL A 68 1.51 -9.97 4.42
N GLU A 69 0.91 -11.04 3.91
CA GLU A 69 1.43 -12.41 4.05
C GLU A 69 2.58 -12.72 3.07
N LYS A 70 2.51 -12.19 1.84
CA LYS A 70 3.45 -12.55 0.77
C LYS A 70 4.45 -11.45 0.41
N VAL A 71 4.10 -10.18 0.64
CA VAL A 71 4.96 -9.05 0.25
C VAL A 71 5.65 -8.43 1.46
N ALA A 72 4.87 -7.97 2.45
CA ALA A 72 5.39 -7.24 3.60
C ALA A 72 6.03 -8.15 4.66
N LYS A 73 5.40 -9.29 4.97
CA LYS A 73 5.93 -10.37 5.84
C LYS A 73 6.40 -9.96 7.24
N GLY A 74 6.10 -8.74 7.69
CA GLY A 74 6.55 -8.19 8.97
C GLY A 74 5.51 -8.25 10.08
N GLY A 75 4.54 -9.17 9.99
CA GLY A 75 3.47 -9.30 10.97
C GLY A 75 2.39 -8.21 10.89
N GLN A 76 2.35 -7.43 9.81
CA GLN A 76 1.32 -6.40 9.62
C GLN A 76 -0.07 -7.03 9.50
N ILE A 77 -1.09 -6.30 9.96
CA ILE A 77 -2.49 -6.72 9.90
C ILE A 77 -3.16 -6.03 8.70
N PRO A 78 -4.00 -6.73 7.90
CA PRO A 78 -4.77 -6.10 6.83
C PRO A 78 -5.63 -4.94 7.36
N ALA A 79 -5.44 -3.75 6.79
CA ALA A 79 -6.15 -2.54 7.23
C ALA A 79 -7.40 -2.26 6.38
N PHE A 80 -8.57 -2.18 7.04
CA PHE A 80 -9.86 -1.82 6.42
C PHE A 80 -10.37 -0.42 6.83
N SER A 81 -9.65 0.22 7.74
CA SER A 81 -9.95 1.55 8.28
C SER A 81 -8.68 2.39 8.33
N PHE A 82 -8.85 3.71 8.38
CA PHE A 82 -7.72 4.63 8.52
C PHE A 82 -7.14 4.60 9.93
N THR A 83 -8.00 4.72 10.95
CA THR A 83 -7.61 4.57 12.35
C THR A 83 -7.38 3.09 12.66
N PRO A 84 -6.20 2.69 13.18
CA PRO A 84 -5.96 1.32 13.62
C PRO A 84 -6.97 0.89 14.69
N PRO A 85 -7.42 -0.38 14.71
CA PRO A 85 -8.23 -0.90 15.81
C PRO A 85 -7.43 -0.91 17.11
N ASP A 86 -8.04 -0.47 18.19
CA ASP A 86 -7.55 -0.62 19.56
C ASP A 86 -8.56 -1.50 20.34
N PRO A 87 -8.17 -2.72 20.75
CA PRO A 87 -9.02 -3.61 21.54
C PRO A 87 -9.54 -3.00 22.84
N ASN A 88 -8.86 -2.00 23.39
CA ASN A 88 -9.21 -1.35 24.64
C ASN A 88 -10.00 -0.06 24.47
N SER A 89 -10.25 0.38 23.23
CA SER A 89 -10.89 1.68 22.98
C SER A 89 -11.79 1.70 21.75
N TYR A 90 -11.23 1.61 20.55
CA TYR A 90 -11.96 1.87 19.31
C TYR A 90 -11.72 0.76 18.30
N PHE A 91 -12.80 0.04 17.97
CA PHE A 91 -12.80 -0.91 16.86
C PHE A 91 -13.63 -0.32 15.70
N PRO A 92 -12.99 0.07 14.58
CA PRO A 92 -13.72 0.70 13.50
C PRO A 92 -14.63 -0.30 12.77
N PRO A 93 -15.88 0.07 12.43
CA PRO A 93 -16.84 -0.83 11.80
C PRO A 93 -16.63 -0.98 10.28
N THR A 94 -15.58 -0.38 9.72
CA THR A 94 -15.41 -0.32 8.27
C THR A 94 -15.00 -1.68 7.71
N THR A 95 -15.75 -2.15 6.72
CA THR A 95 -15.39 -3.32 5.91
C THR A 95 -15.15 -2.89 4.47
N LEU A 96 -14.03 -3.34 3.90
CA LEU A 96 -13.67 -3.07 2.51
C LEU A 96 -12.85 -4.23 1.97
N GLU A 97 -13.47 -5.39 2.00
CA GLU A 97 -12.84 -6.66 1.65
C GLU A 97 -12.50 -6.75 0.17
N PHE A 98 -11.52 -7.58 -0.14
CA PHE A 98 -11.09 -7.81 -1.51
C PHE A 98 -12.24 -8.39 -2.34
N ASN A 99 -12.70 -7.65 -3.33
CA ASN A 99 -13.78 -8.04 -4.23
C ASN A 99 -13.53 -7.46 -5.64
N PRO A 100 -12.72 -8.14 -6.46
CA PRO A 100 -12.37 -7.65 -7.79
C PRO A 100 -13.57 -7.62 -8.75
N VAL A 101 -14.56 -8.51 -8.56
CA VAL A 101 -15.79 -8.53 -9.37
C VAL A 101 -16.61 -7.26 -9.14
N LEU A 102 -16.85 -6.91 -7.88
CA LEU A 102 -17.53 -5.66 -7.53
C LEU A 102 -16.72 -4.44 -7.99
N ALA A 103 -15.39 -4.48 -7.84
CA ALA A 103 -14.52 -3.40 -8.30
C ALA A 103 -14.68 -3.12 -9.81
N GLN A 104 -14.71 -4.17 -10.65
CA GLN A 104 -14.96 -4.03 -12.10
C GLN A 104 -16.35 -3.46 -12.39
N SER A 105 -17.39 -3.90 -11.68
CA SER A 105 -18.75 -3.37 -11.82
C SER A 105 -18.82 -1.88 -11.48
N LEU A 106 -18.14 -1.44 -10.43
CA LEU A 106 -18.09 -0.03 -10.03
C LEU A 106 -17.36 0.85 -11.06
N LEU A 107 -16.32 0.35 -11.73
CA LEU A 107 -15.67 1.10 -12.82
C LEU A 107 -16.61 1.26 -14.02
N LYS A 108 -17.36 0.21 -14.38
CA LYS A 108 -18.37 0.28 -15.44
C LYS A 108 -19.46 1.28 -15.11
N GLU A 109 -19.99 1.25 -13.88
CA GLU A 109 -20.98 2.21 -13.38
C GLU A 109 -20.46 3.65 -13.38
N ALA A 110 -19.18 3.84 -13.08
CA ALA A 110 -18.51 5.13 -13.17
C ALA A 110 -18.34 5.67 -14.60
N GLY A 111 -18.73 4.90 -15.63
CA GLY A 111 -18.52 5.23 -17.03
C GLY A 111 -17.06 5.14 -17.47
N VAL A 112 -16.20 4.52 -16.65
CA VAL A 112 -14.77 4.37 -16.94
C VAL A 112 -14.54 2.96 -17.48
N SER A 113 -14.51 2.83 -18.80
CA SER A 113 -14.06 1.60 -19.44
C SER A 113 -12.55 1.43 -19.29
N GLN A 114 -12.05 0.20 -19.36
CA GLN A 114 -10.61 -0.10 -19.29
C GLN A 114 -9.80 0.67 -20.34
N GLU A 115 -10.38 0.90 -21.52
CA GLU A 115 -9.79 1.69 -22.61
C GLU A 115 -9.77 3.21 -22.34
N LYS A 116 -10.63 3.69 -21.42
CA LYS A 116 -10.80 5.11 -21.09
C LYS A 116 -10.12 5.50 -19.79
N LEU A 117 -9.58 4.55 -19.02
CA LEU A 117 -8.86 4.86 -17.79
C LEU A 117 -7.43 5.23 -18.18
N PRO A 118 -7.06 6.53 -18.17
CA PRO A 118 -5.71 6.91 -18.55
C PRO A 118 -4.73 6.27 -17.58
N ALA A 119 -3.59 5.82 -18.12
CA ALA A 119 -2.48 5.40 -17.29
C ALA A 119 -2.21 6.50 -16.24
N PHE A 120 -2.12 6.08 -14.98
CA PHE A 120 -1.89 7.01 -13.89
C PHE A 120 -0.64 6.64 -13.12
N GLU A 121 -0.10 7.65 -12.47
CA GLU A 121 1.13 7.53 -11.72
C GLU A 121 0.84 7.14 -10.26
N TYR A 122 1.48 6.08 -9.79
CA TYR A 122 1.62 5.78 -8.37
C TYR A 122 2.98 6.29 -7.88
N LEU A 123 2.94 7.40 -7.13
CA LEU A 123 4.09 8.07 -6.57
C LEU A 123 4.43 7.50 -5.18
N TYR A 124 5.71 7.15 -4.97
CA TYR A 124 6.23 6.72 -3.67
C TYR A 124 7.65 7.27 -3.44
N ASN A 125 8.03 7.46 -2.17
CA ASN A 125 9.39 7.87 -1.83
C ASN A 125 10.38 6.69 -1.91
N THR A 126 11.65 6.98 -2.20
CA THR A 126 12.74 5.99 -2.27
C THR A 126 12.82 5.13 -1.00
N SER A 127 12.48 3.86 -1.16
CA SER A 127 12.48 2.81 -0.15
C SER A 127 12.26 1.47 -0.83
N GLU A 128 13.12 0.49 -0.57
CA GLU A 128 12.98 -0.88 -1.12
C GLU A 128 11.64 -1.50 -0.76
N GLY A 129 11.18 -1.30 0.49
CA GLY A 129 9.88 -1.78 0.94
C GLY A 129 8.72 -1.12 0.18
N HIS A 130 8.78 0.19 -0.06
CA HIS A 130 7.74 0.88 -0.82
C HIS A 130 7.75 0.47 -2.30
N GLN A 131 8.92 0.25 -2.90
CA GLN A 131 9.04 -0.24 -4.28
C GLN A 131 8.35 -1.59 -4.46
N LYS A 132 8.55 -2.53 -3.52
CA LYS A 132 7.90 -3.84 -3.56
C LYS A 132 6.39 -3.77 -3.41
N LEU A 133 5.92 -2.95 -2.47
CA LEU A 133 4.49 -2.71 -2.30
C LEU A 133 3.91 -2.06 -3.56
N ALA A 134 4.62 -1.11 -4.17
CA ALA A 134 4.22 -0.44 -5.41
C ALA A 134 4.04 -1.43 -6.57
N GLN A 135 5.01 -2.32 -6.77
CA GLN A 135 4.95 -3.36 -7.79
C GLN A 135 3.81 -4.33 -7.55
N ALA A 136 3.55 -4.72 -6.29
CA ALA A 136 2.43 -5.56 -5.95
C ALA A 136 1.07 -4.88 -6.24
N PHE A 137 0.92 -3.59 -5.89
CA PHE A 137 -0.29 -2.83 -6.21
C PHE A 137 -0.49 -2.69 -7.72
N GLN A 138 0.57 -2.35 -8.46
CA GLN A 138 0.56 -2.29 -9.93
C GLN A 138 0.10 -3.63 -10.54
N GLN A 139 0.67 -4.74 -10.09
CA GLN A 139 0.30 -6.08 -10.56
C GLN A 139 -1.17 -6.39 -10.23
N MET A 140 -1.62 -6.13 -9.01
CA MET A 140 -3.02 -6.39 -8.61
C MET A 140 -4.00 -5.54 -9.42
N TRP A 141 -3.71 -4.26 -9.66
CA TRP A 141 -4.56 -3.43 -10.53
C TRP A 141 -4.57 -3.90 -11.98
N LYS A 142 -3.42 -4.34 -12.51
CA LYS A 142 -3.35 -4.92 -13.85
C LYS A 142 -4.15 -6.22 -13.94
N GLN A 143 -4.02 -7.12 -12.99
CA GLN A 143 -4.72 -8.41 -13.00
C GLN A 143 -6.23 -8.27 -12.75
N ASN A 144 -6.60 -7.47 -11.76
CA ASN A 144 -7.99 -7.41 -11.29
C ASN A 144 -8.84 -6.41 -12.08
N LEU A 145 -8.23 -5.35 -12.62
CA LEU A 145 -8.94 -4.26 -13.30
C LEU A 145 -8.43 -4.00 -14.72
N ASN A 146 -7.35 -4.66 -15.18
CA ASN A 146 -6.65 -4.36 -16.43
C ASN A 146 -6.23 -2.89 -16.55
N ILE A 147 -5.81 -2.29 -15.44
CA ILE A 147 -5.32 -0.91 -15.39
C ILE A 147 -3.79 -0.92 -15.45
N ASP A 148 -3.23 -0.10 -16.33
CA ASP A 148 -1.81 0.19 -16.37
C ASP A 148 -1.47 1.38 -15.45
N VAL A 149 -0.50 1.16 -14.57
CA VAL A 149 -0.05 2.16 -13.59
C VAL A 149 1.43 2.39 -13.78
N GLU A 150 1.85 3.64 -13.87
CA GLU A 150 3.26 4.03 -13.92
C GLU A 150 3.79 4.20 -12.48
N LEU A 151 4.92 3.57 -12.18
CA LEU A 151 5.55 3.67 -10.86
C LEU A 151 6.56 4.82 -10.87
N ALA A 152 6.30 5.87 -10.08
CA ALA A 152 7.21 6.99 -9.95
C ALA A 152 7.89 7.00 -8.58
N ASN A 153 9.22 6.88 -8.60
CA ASN A 153 10.05 7.01 -7.41
C ASN A 153 10.71 8.38 -7.34
N THR A 154 10.69 9.02 -6.17
CA THR A 154 11.43 10.26 -5.91
C THR A 154 12.03 10.25 -4.50
N ASP A 155 13.06 11.07 -4.27
CA ASP A 155 13.55 11.30 -2.91
C ASP A 155 12.46 11.91 -2.00
N TRP A 156 12.67 11.84 -0.69
CA TRP A 156 11.68 12.26 0.30
C TRP A 156 11.23 13.71 0.16
N LYS A 157 12.16 14.65 -0.11
CA LYS A 157 11.85 16.07 -0.18
C LYS A 157 11.00 16.35 -1.42
N VAL A 158 11.35 15.75 -2.56
CA VAL A 158 10.57 15.88 -3.80
C VAL A 158 9.21 15.17 -3.66
N TYR A 159 9.15 14.00 -3.03
CA TYR A 159 7.91 13.27 -2.76
C TYR A 159 6.91 14.12 -1.99
N LEU A 160 7.35 14.79 -0.91
CA LEU A 160 6.49 15.67 -0.12
C LEU A 160 6.07 16.93 -0.90
N SER A 161 6.97 17.52 -1.68
CA SER A 161 6.65 18.68 -2.52
C SER A 161 5.57 18.34 -3.55
N ARG A 162 5.71 17.22 -4.26
CA ARG A 162 4.75 16.77 -5.29
C ARG A 162 3.34 16.53 -4.75
N GLN A 163 3.21 16.16 -3.48
CA GLN A 163 1.91 15.96 -2.83
C GLN A 163 1.19 17.25 -2.47
N LYS A 164 1.87 18.41 -2.45
CA LYS A 164 1.23 19.71 -2.14
C LYS A 164 0.51 20.33 -3.33
N TYR A 165 0.97 20.03 -4.55
CA TYR A 165 0.57 20.74 -5.78
C TYR A 165 -0.34 19.91 -6.71
N ARG A 166 -0.91 18.81 -6.22
CA ARG A 166 -1.83 17.96 -6.97
C ARG A 166 -3.14 17.81 -6.23
#